data_AF-A0A6F7W7J4-F1
#
_entry.id   AF-A0A6F7W7J4-F1
#
_cell.length_a   1.000
_cell.length_b   1.000
_cell.length_c   1.000
_cell.angle_alpha   90.00
_cell.angle_beta   90.00
_cell.angle_gamma   90.00
#
_symmetry.space_group_name_H-M   'P 1'
#
loop_
_entity.id
_entity.type
_entity.pdbx_description
1 polymer ?
#
loop_
_entity_poly.entity_id
_entity_poly.type
_entity_poly.pdbx_seq_one_letter_code
_entity_poly.pdbx_strand_id
1 'polypeptide(L)'
;MTSQYRGAAPTPGWFSGAGSRGTRPAPTGISTPALIARGVTLRGISAMDHRDAMPAYLREFGRAPREGALVYPYTRLTGIGQAPRALCELVAGRHLGAVLVEL
;
A
#
# COMPACT_ATOMS: atom_id res chain seq x y z
N MET A 1 -18.38 -38.97 -2.45
CA MET A 1 -17.17 -39.79 -2.75
C MET A 1 -16.51 -39.14 -3.95
N THR A 2 -15.40 -38.42 -3.87
CA THR A 2 -14.14 -38.75 -3.20
C THR A 2 -13.47 -37.48 -2.64
N SER A 3 -13.07 -37.59 -1.38
CA SER A 3 -12.34 -36.62 -0.57
C SER A 3 -10.85 -36.78 -0.81
N GLN A 4 -10.14 -35.69 -1.14
CA GLN A 4 -8.70 -35.53 -0.87
C GLN A 4 -8.39 -34.04 -0.63
N TYR A 5 -8.72 -33.54 0.57
CA TYR A 5 -8.06 -32.39 1.17
C TYR A 5 -7.16 -32.92 2.28
N ARG A 6 -5.85 -32.99 2.02
CA ARG A 6 -4.82 -33.20 3.05
C ARG A 6 -3.92 -31.98 3.05
N GLY A 7 -3.96 -31.25 4.16
CA GLY A 7 -3.18 -30.03 4.38
C GLY A 7 -1.68 -30.29 4.37
N ALA A 8 -0.96 -29.35 3.77
CA ALA A 8 0.46 -29.15 4.00
C ALA A 8 0.62 -27.80 4.69
N ALA A 9 1.07 -27.82 5.94
CA ALA A 9 1.43 -26.62 6.69
C ALA A 9 2.65 -25.94 6.04
N PRO A 10 2.71 -24.60 5.98
CA PRO A 10 3.92 -23.92 5.52
C PRO A 10 4.98 -23.95 6.63
N THR A 11 6.07 -24.68 6.38
CA THR A 11 7.34 -24.56 7.10
C THR A 11 7.90 -23.15 6.91
N PRO A 12 8.26 -22.39 7.97
CA PRO A 12 8.92 -21.11 7.81
C PRO A 12 10.41 -21.33 7.52
N GLY A 13 10.78 -21.38 6.24
CA GLY A 13 12.17 -21.33 5.77
C GLY A 13 12.61 -19.88 5.58
N TRP A 14 12.89 -19.17 6.67
CA TRP A 14 13.51 -17.84 6.63
C TRP A 14 15.03 -18.03 6.59
N PHE A 15 15.65 -17.47 5.54
CA PHE A 15 17.07 -17.43 5.19
C PHE A 15 17.66 -18.59 4.37
N SER A 16 17.68 -18.43 3.05
CA SER A 16 18.89 -18.64 2.24
C SER A 16 18.77 -17.99 0.86
N GLY A 17 19.79 -17.24 0.46
CA GLY A 17 20.02 -16.86 -0.94
C GLY A 17 19.91 -15.36 -1.21
N ALA A 18 21.00 -14.63 -1.01
CA ALA A 18 21.21 -13.31 -1.58
C ALA A 18 21.49 -13.45 -3.10
N GLY A 19 20.67 -12.82 -3.94
CA GLY A 19 20.89 -12.73 -5.37
C GLY A 19 19.82 -11.84 -6.02
N SER A 20 20.26 -10.75 -6.66
CA SER A 20 19.49 -9.75 -7.42
C SER A 20 18.21 -9.19 -6.75
N ARG A 21 18.37 -8.10 -5.98
CA ARG A 21 17.27 -7.26 -5.48
C ARG A 21 16.61 -6.46 -6.63
N GLY A 22 15.93 -7.16 -7.53
CA GLY A 22 14.67 -6.63 -8.04
C GLY A 22 13.67 -6.73 -6.89
N THR A 23 12.90 -5.66 -6.63
CA THR A 23 11.75 -5.73 -5.72
C THR A 23 10.78 -6.76 -6.28
N ARG A 24 10.95 -8.04 -5.94
CA ARG A 24 9.97 -9.06 -6.25
C ARG A 24 8.74 -8.73 -5.41
N PRO A 25 7.58 -8.44 -6.03
CA PRO A 25 6.36 -8.25 -5.27
C PRO A 25 6.20 -9.45 -4.35
N ALA A 26 6.01 -9.21 -3.05
CA ALA A 26 5.58 -10.26 -2.15
C ALA A 26 4.30 -10.87 -2.76
N PRO A 27 4.12 -12.21 -2.76
CA PRO A 27 2.92 -12.80 -3.31
C PRO A 27 1.70 -12.28 -2.54
N THR A 28 0.97 -11.34 -3.12
CA THR A 28 -0.31 -10.91 -2.58
C THR A 28 -1.26 -12.10 -2.69
N GLY A 29 -1.92 -12.48 -1.60
CA GLY A 29 -2.88 -13.59 -1.57
C GLY A 29 -4.12 -13.28 -2.39
N ILE A 30 -4.00 -13.31 -3.72
CA ILE A 30 -5.10 -13.10 -4.65
C ILE A 30 -5.62 -14.46 -5.10
N SER A 31 -6.88 -14.76 -4.75
CA SER A 31 -7.56 -15.97 -5.21
C SER A 31 -8.17 -15.74 -6.59
N THR A 32 -7.52 -16.24 -7.64
CA THR A 32 -8.03 -16.14 -9.01
C THR A 32 -9.39 -16.83 -9.21
N PRO A 33 -9.71 -17.98 -8.57
CA PRO A 33 -11.05 -18.56 -8.67
C PRO A 33 -12.13 -17.64 -8.07
N ALA A 34 -11.82 -16.93 -6.98
CA ALA A 34 -12.76 -15.99 -6.36
C ALA A 34 -13.04 -14.77 -7.24
N LEU A 35 -12.05 -14.28 -8.00
CA LEU A 35 -12.24 -13.18 -8.94
C LEU A 35 -13.18 -13.58 -10.08
N ILE A 36 -13.00 -14.77 -10.65
CA ILE A 36 -13.84 -15.29 -11.74
C ILE A 36 -15.25 -15.58 -11.24
N ALA A 37 -15.38 -16.33 -10.15
CA ALA A 37 -16.68 -16.72 -9.60
C ALA A 37 -17.55 -15.52 -9.20
N ARG A 38 -16.93 -14.39 -8.85
CA ARG A 38 -17.63 -13.14 -8.47
C ARG A 38 -17.66 -12.09 -9.58
N GLY A 39 -17.13 -12.38 -10.77
CA GLY A 39 -17.08 -11.43 -11.89
C GLY A 39 -16.33 -10.13 -11.57
N VAL A 40 -15.30 -10.18 -10.73
CA VAL A 40 -14.57 -8.99 -10.26
C VAL A 40 -13.55 -8.53 -11.30
N THR A 41 -13.58 -7.25 -11.67
CA THR A 41 -12.54 -6.63 -12.49
C THR A 41 -11.42 -6.10 -11.60
N LEU A 42 -10.19 -6.57 -11.83
CA LEU A 42 -8.98 -6.08 -11.16
C LEU A 42 -8.14 -5.29 -12.16
N ARG A 43 -7.94 -3.99 -11.92
CA ARG A 43 -7.15 -3.10 -12.79
C ARG A 43 -6.12 -2.33 -11.97
N GLY A 44 -4.87 -2.34 -12.44
CA GLY A 44 -3.83 -1.44 -11.95
C GLY A 44 -4.06 -0.03 -12.49
N ILE A 45 -3.89 0.98 -11.65
CA ILE A 45 -4.00 2.39 -11.99
C ILE A 45 -2.76 3.10 -11.45
N SER A 46 -2.19 3.99 -12.26
CA SER A 46 -1.04 4.81 -11.87
C SER A 46 -1.44 6.28 -11.91
N ALA A 47 -1.04 7.05 -10.89
CA ALA A 47 -1.22 8.50 -10.89
C ALA A 47 -0.50 9.17 -12.08
N MET A 48 0.57 8.56 -12.59
CA MET A 48 1.34 9.10 -13.72
C MET A 48 0.57 9.09 -15.04
N ASP A 49 -0.43 8.21 -15.17
CA ASP A 49 -1.30 8.09 -16.34
C ASP A 49 -2.41 9.14 -16.35
N HIS A 50 -2.64 9.81 -15.21
CA HIS A 50 -3.71 10.78 -14.98
C HIS A 50 -3.16 12.14 -14.52
N ARG A 51 -2.01 12.55 -15.04
CA ARG A 51 -1.36 13.83 -14.69
C ARG A 51 -2.21 15.05 -15.04
N ASP A 52 -3.02 14.94 -16.09
CA ASP A 52 -4.00 15.92 -16.52
C ASP A 52 -5.11 16.16 -15.48
N ALA A 53 -5.47 15.15 -14.70
CA ALA A 53 -6.47 15.26 -13.64
C ALA A 53 -5.92 15.87 -12.33
N MET A 54 -4.59 16.00 -12.18
CA MET A 54 -3.95 16.51 -10.95
C MET A 54 -4.40 17.92 -10.55
N PRO A 55 -4.57 18.90 -11.44
CA PRO A 55 -5.04 20.24 -11.06
C PRO A 55 -6.46 20.24 -10.49
N ALA A 56 -7.35 19.42 -11.05
CA ALA A 56 -8.72 19.26 -10.55
C ALA A 56 -8.72 18.57 -9.18
N TYR A 57 -7.95 17.49 -9.06
CA TYR A 57 -7.75 16.78 -7.79
C TYR A 57 -7.27 17.72 -6.69
N LEU A 58 -6.23 18.52 -6.92
CA LEU A 58 -5.68 19.44 -5.92
C LEU A 58 -6.68 20.53 -5.49
N ARG A 59 -7.52 21.00 -6.42
CA ARG A 59 -8.58 21.97 -6.11
C ARG A 59 -9.63 21.37 -5.18
N GLU A 60 -10.15 20.20 -5.52
CA GLU A 60 -11.19 19.52 -4.74
C GLU A 60 -10.65 19.02 -3.39
N PHE A 61 -9.49 18.36 -3.42
CA PHE A 61 -8.83 17.84 -2.22
C PHE A 61 -8.39 18.96 -1.28
N GLY A 62 -8.01 20.14 -1.78
CA GLY A 62 -7.73 21.30 -0.93
C GLY A 62 -9.00 21.91 -0.33
N ARG A 63 -10.12 21.85 -1.05
CA ARG A 63 -11.40 22.42 -0.62
C ARG A 63 -12.06 21.58 0.48
N ALA A 64 -12.08 20.25 0.32
CA ALA A 64 -12.82 19.35 1.21
C ALA A 64 -12.40 19.41 2.70
N PRO A 65 -11.12 19.52 3.08
CA PRO A 65 -10.71 19.71 4.47
C PRO A 65 -11.13 21.07 5.04
N ARG A 66 -11.15 22.12 4.21
CA ARG A 66 -11.56 23.48 4.64
C ARG A 66 -13.06 23.54 4.92
N GLU A 67 -13.84 22.77 4.19
CA GLU A 67 -15.29 22.66 4.36
C GLU A 67 -15.70 21.60 5.40
N GLY A 68 -14.73 20.94 6.05
CA GLY A 68 -14.99 19.87 7.02
C GLY A 68 -15.51 18.56 6.42
N ALA A 69 -15.56 18.46 5.09
CA ALA A 69 -16.03 17.29 4.36
C ALA A 69 -14.98 16.15 4.33
N LEU A 70 -13.71 16.46 4.61
CA LEU A 70 -12.62 15.48 4.63
C LEU A 70 -11.68 15.71 5.81
N VAL A 71 -11.68 14.78 6.76
CA VAL A 71 -10.66 14.71 7.82
C VAL A 71 -9.56 13.76 7.36
N TYR A 72 -8.33 14.26 7.27
CA TYR A 72 -7.18 13.49 6.85
C TYR A 72 -6.20 13.33 8.02
N PRO A 73 -5.97 12.12 8.55
CA PRO A 73 -4.98 11.90 9.58
C PRO A 73 -3.58 12.12 9.01
N TYR A 74 -2.74 12.84 9.74
CA TYR A 74 -1.35 13.00 9.38
C TYR A 74 -0.48 13.11 10.63
N THR A 75 0.71 12.51 10.56
CA THR A 75 1.75 12.58 11.59
C THR A 75 2.80 13.59 11.15
N ARG A 76 3.17 14.53 12.03
CA ARG A 76 4.26 15.48 11.81
C ARG A 76 5.48 15.06 12.62
N LEU A 77 6.65 15.08 12.00
CA LEU A 77 7.94 14.84 12.64
C LEU A 77 8.85 16.03 12.33
N THR A 78 9.59 16.51 13.31
CA THR A 78 10.49 17.66 13.12
C THR A 78 11.94 17.19 13.00
N GLY A 79 12.65 17.76 12.04
CA GLY A 79 14.05 17.49 11.74
C GLY A 79 14.23 16.46 10.63
N ILE A 80 14.99 16.84 9.59
CA ILE A 80 15.28 15.98 8.44
C ILE A 80 15.94 14.64 8.82
N GLY A 81 16.65 14.60 9.95
CA GLY A 81 17.23 13.37 10.51
C GLY A 81 16.19 12.30 10.86
N GLN A 82 14.93 12.69 11.06
CA GLN A 82 13.83 11.74 11.30
C GLN A 82 13.29 11.12 10.01
N ALA A 83 13.57 11.67 8.82
CA ALA A 83 12.99 11.18 7.56
C ALA A 83 13.27 9.69 7.25
N PRO A 84 14.50 9.17 7.43
CA PRO A 84 14.75 7.74 7.20
C PRO A 84 13.93 6.85 8.14
N ARG A 85 13.87 7.24 9.42
CA ARG A 85 13.10 6.53 10.44
C ARG A 85 11.60 6.59 10.14
N ALA A 86 11.09 7.77 9.80
CA ALA A 86 9.70 8.01 9.43
C ALA A 86 9.24 7.08 8.29
N LEU A 87 10.06 6.93 7.26
CA LEU A 87 9.79 6.05 6.13
C LEU A 87 9.76 4.57 6.56
N CYS A 88 10.74 4.12 7.35
CA CYS A 88 10.75 2.76 7.90
C CYS A 88 9.53 2.47 8.77
N GLU A 89 9.10 3.43 9.58
CA GLU A 89 7.90 3.32 10.41
C GLU A 89 6.61 3.30 9.57
N LEU A 90 6.53 4.10 8.51
CA LEU A 90 5.38 4.11 7.59
C LEU A 90 5.23 2.78 6.85
N VAL A 91 6.32 2.24 6.31
CA VAL A 91 6.31 0.92 5.62
C VAL A 91 6.00 -0.22 6.60
N ALA A 92 6.40 -0.09 7.86
CA ALA A 92 6.06 -1.04 8.92
C ALA A 92 4.60 -0.90 9.43
N GLY A 93 3.82 0.05 8.90
CA GLY A 93 2.42 0.27 9.31
C GLY A 93 2.27 0.93 10.68
N ARG A 94 3.29 1.64 11.17
CA ARG A 94 3.26 2.32 12.48
C ARG A 94 2.62 3.71 12.46
N HIS A 95 2.35 4.25 11.26
CA HIS A 95 1.70 5.54 11.08
C HIS A 95 0.40 5.38 10.29
N LEU A 96 -0.61 6.16 10.67
CA LEU A 96 -1.90 6.23 9.98
C LEU A 96 -1.96 7.52 9.17
N GLY A 97 -2.26 7.41 7.87
CA GLY A 97 -2.34 8.57 6.98
C GLY A 97 -0.98 9.04 6.45
N ALA A 98 -0.81 10.35 6.24
CA ALA A 98 0.47 10.89 5.75
C ALA A 98 1.47 11.08 6.88
N VAL A 99 2.75 10.89 6.57
CA VAL A 99 3.85 11.31 7.45
C VAL A 99 4.56 12.49 6.81
N LEU A 100 4.58 13.62 7.50
CA LEU A 100 5.24 14.84 7.08
C LEU A 100 6.48 15.05 7.95
N VAL A 101 7.61 15.38 7.32
CA VAL A 101 8.84 15.73 8.03
C VAL A 101 9.15 17.19 7.77
N GLU A 102 9.18 17.97 8.83
CA GLU A 102 9.56 19.39 8.82
C GLU A 102 11.05 19.57 9.01
N LEU A 103 11.56 20.70 8.51
CA LEU A 103 12.96 21.09 8.63
C LEU A 103 13.23 21.79 9.96
#